data_AF-A0A3C0KB71-F1
#
_entry.id   AF-A0A3C0KB71-F1
#
_cell.length_a   1.000
_cell.length_b   1.000
_cell.length_c   1.000
_cell.angle_alpha   90.00
_cell.angle_beta   90.00
_cell.angle_gamma   90.00
#
_symmetry.space_group_name_H-M   'P 1'
#
loop_
_entity.id
_entity.type
_entity.pdbx_description
1 polymer ?
#
loop_
_entity_poly.entity_id
_entity_poly.type
_entity_poly.pdbx_seq_one_letter_code
_entity_poly.pdbx_strand_id
1 'polypeptide(L)'
;MSKVKPAPLPPDTVIGGYRIVRRLAAGGFGVVYLAVDTEGQQVAIKEYLPSSLATRLPGELLPQVQPEKLSLYRLGLKSFFEEGRALAQISHQSVVSVLNFFRENETVYMVMNYLEGASLQEFIITARELKKQKVFRESTIRSLYDEVLRGLRIVHQHKMLHLDIKPANIFITDDNRAVLIDFGAAREVLSKEG
;
A
#
# COMPACT_ATOMS: atom_id res chain seq x y z
N MET A 1 9.60 -17.75 16.43
CA MET A 1 8.24 -18.11 15.97
C MET A 1 7.77 -17.03 15.02
N SER A 2 7.37 -17.36 13.78
CA SER A 2 6.81 -16.38 12.85
C SER A 2 5.54 -15.79 13.47
N LYS A 3 5.49 -14.48 13.67
CA LYS A 3 4.26 -13.81 14.13
C LYS A 3 3.16 -14.12 13.12
N VAL A 4 2.06 -14.70 13.58
CA VAL A 4 0.91 -15.02 12.73
C VAL A 4 0.39 -13.71 12.14
N LYS A 5 0.31 -13.63 10.81
CA LYS A 5 -0.24 -12.45 10.14
C LYS A 5 -1.76 -12.42 10.39
N PRO A 6 -2.35 -11.23 10.66
CA PRO A 6 -3.80 -11.09 10.78
C PRO A 6 -4.52 -11.64 9.55
N ALA A 7 -5.66 -12.30 9.75
CA ALA A 7 -6.49 -12.76 8.64
C ALA A 7 -6.97 -11.55 7.80
N PRO A 8 -7.05 -11.67 6.46
CA PRO A 8 -7.67 -10.65 5.62
C PRO A 8 -9.19 -10.62 5.81
N LEU A 9 -9.84 -9.53 5.38
CA LEU A 9 -11.30 -9.52 5.22
C LEU A 9 -11.74 -10.62 4.23
N PRO A 10 -12.87 -11.31 4.50
CA PRO A 10 -13.44 -12.28 3.57
C PRO A 10 -13.83 -11.62 2.23
N PRO A 11 -13.79 -12.36 1.11
CA PRO A 11 -14.46 -11.94 -0.12
C PRO A 11 -15.93 -11.57 0.12
N ASP A 12 -16.45 -10.65 -0.68
CA ASP A 12 -17.80 -10.08 -0.63
C ASP A 12 -18.13 -9.24 0.62
N THR A 13 -17.17 -9.06 1.53
CA THR A 13 -17.27 -8.06 2.60
C THR A 13 -17.43 -6.66 1.98
N VAL A 14 -18.41 -5.89 2.48
CA VAL A 14 -18.63 -4.51 2.04
C VAL A 14 -18.10 -3.55 3.11
N ILE A 15 -17.24 -2.62 2.71
CA ILE A 15 -16.68 -1.55 3.55
C ILE A 15 -16.72 -0.23 2.79
N GLY A 16 -17.21 0.85 3.41
CA GLY A 16 -17.23 2.18 2.81
C GLY A 16 -17.89 2.28 1.43
N GLY A 17 -18.82 1.37 1.10
CA GLY A 17 -19.46 1.28 -0.22
C GLY A 17 -18.70 0.44 -1.26
N TYR A 18 -17.58 -0.18 -0.90
CA TYR A 18 -16.78 -1.04 -1.77
C TYR A 18 -16.91 -2.50 -1.36
N ARG A 19 -17.05 -3.39 -2.34
CA ARG A 19 -17.09 -4.84 -2.10
C ARG A 19 -15.71 -5.46 -2.33
N ILE A 20 -15.18 -6.12 -1.30
CA ILE A 20 -13.90 -6.85 -1.38
C ILE A 20 -14.04 -8.02 -2.36
N VAL A 21 -13.17 -8.09 -3.36
CA VAL A 21 -13.11 -9.21 -4.30
C VAL A 21 -12.13 -10.26 -3.80
N ARG A 22 -10.89 -9.85 -3.53
CA ARG A 22 -9.83 -10.73 -3.05
C ARG A 22 -8.68 -9.94 -2.43
N ARG A 23 -7.86 -10.62 -1.63
CA ARG A 23 -6.58 -10.08 -1.18
C ARG A 23 -5.59 -9.99 -2.35
N LEU A 24 -4.91 -8.85 -2.48
CA LEU A 24 -3.77 -8.64 -3.37
C LEU A 24 -2.45 -8.91 -2.66
N ALA A 25 -2.25 -8.30 -1.49
CA ALA A 25 -1.00 -8.42 -0.73
C ALA A 25 -1.24 -8.38 0.78
N ALA A 26 -0.30 -8.93 1.55
CA ALA A 26 -0.27 -8.81 3.01
C ALA A 26 1.16 -8.56 3.51
N GLY A 27 1.39 -7.34 4.00
CA GLY A 27 2.65 -6.90 4.58
C GLY A 27 2.63 -6.95 6.11
N GLY A 28 3.73 -6.51 6.73
CA GLY A 28 3.79 -6.37 8.19
C GLY A 28 2.99 -5.17 8.72
N PHE A 29 2.55 -4.28 7.83
CA PHE A 29 1.89 -3.01 8.18
C PHE A 29 0.40 -2.96 7.80
N GLY A 30 -0.06 -3.90 6.99
CA GLY A 30 -1.43 -3.88 6.49
C GLY A 30 -1.70 -4.93 5.42
N VAL A 31 -2.94 -4.91 4.94
CA VAL A 31 -3.44 -5.79 3.90
C VAL A 31 -3.95 -4.94 2.75
N VAL A 32 -3.68 -5.37 1.52
CA VAL A 32 -4.17 -4.72 0.31
C VAL A 32 -5.16 -5.64 -0.38
N TYR A 33 -6.30 -5.11 -0.76
CA TYR A 33 -7.41 -5.81 -1.39
C TYR A 33 -7.66 -5.26 -2.79
N LEU A 34 -8.09 -6.12 -3.70
CA LEU A 34 -8.86 -5.72 -4.87
C LEU A 34 -10.31 -5.62 -4.42
N ALA A 35 -10.95 -4.51 -4.72
CA ALA A 35 -12.36 -4.28 -4.46
C ALA A 35 -13.02 -3.66 -5.70
N VAL A 36 -14.34 -3.61 -5.69
CA VAL A 36 -15.14 -2.88 -6.67
C VAL A 36 -16.04 -1.88 -5.98
N ASP A 37 -16.24 -0.72 -6.59
CA ASP A 37 -17.24 0.25 -6.13
C ASP A 37 -18.67 -0.14 -6.57
N THR A 38 -19.63 0.75 -6.31
CA THR A 38 -21.04 0.55 -6.67
C THR A 38 -21.31 0.52 -8.17
N GLU A 39 -20.41 1.08 -8.98
CA GLU A 39 -20.49 1.11 -10.44
C GLU A 39 -19.76 -0.08 -11.08
N GLY A 40 -19.09 -0.90 -10.27
CA GLY A 40 -18.32 -2.06 -10.72
C GLY A 40 -16.88 -1.73 -11.12
N GLN A 41 -16.42 -0.49 -10.89
CA GLN A 41 -15.06 -0.08 -11.17
C GLN A 41 -14.09 -0.69 -10.14
N GLN A 42 -12.97 -1.23 -10.62
CA GLN A 42 -11.95 -1.83 -9.76
C GLN A 42 -11.11 -0.77 -9.05
N VAL A 43 -10.87 -1.01 -7.75
CA VAL A 43 -10.02 -0.20 -6.89
C VAL A 43 -9.12 -1.11 -6.04
N ALA A 44 -7.99 -0.56 -5.58
CA ALA A 44 -7.19 -1.20 -4.55
C ALA A 44 -7.47 -0.53 -3.19
N ILE A 45 -7.70 -1.33 -2.14
CA ILE A 45 -7.94 -0.83 -0.79
C ILE A 45 -6.84 -1.32 0.12
N LYS A 46 -6.12 -0.40 0.79
CA LYS A 46 -5.15 -0.72 1.82
C LYS A 46 -5.77 -0.51 3.20
N GLU A 47 -5.76 -1.56 4.02
CA GLU A 47 -6.19 -1.54 5.41
C GLU A 47 -4.98 -1.41 6.33
N TYR A 48 -5.06 -0.52 7.32
CA TYR A 48 -4.10 -0.47 8.42
C TYR A 48 -4.28 -1.69 9.32
N LEU A 49 -3.32 -2.62 9.27
CA LEU A 49 -3.38 -3.86 10.05
C LEU A 49 -1.98 -4.36 10.38
N PRO A 50 -1.23 -3.63 11.24
CA PRO A 50 0.13 -3.98 11.56
C PRO A 50 0.21 -5.28 12.36
N SER A 51 0.86 -6.30 11.80
CA SER A 51 0.94 -7.65 12.40
C SER A 51 1.73 -7.71 13.71
N SER A 52 2.46 -6.65 14.06
CA SER A 52 3.16 -6.53 15.34
C SER A 52 2.24 -6.10 16.49
N LEU A 53 1.13 -5.42 16.17
CA LEU A 53 0.23 -4.78 17.15
C LEU A 53 -1.17 -5.39 17.18
N ALA A 54 -1.67 -5.81 16.02
CA ALA A 54 -3.03 -6.31 15.85
C ALA A 54 -3.03 -7.76 15.38
N THR A 55 -4.09 -8.49 15.76
CA THR A 55 -4.46 -9.81 15.24
C THR A 55 -5.88 -9.78 14.71
N ARG A 56 -6.25 -10.73 13.85
CA ARG A 56 -7.64 -10.94 13.41
C ARG A 56 -7.82 -12.39 13.05
N LEU A 57 -8.87 -13.03 13.55
CA LEU A 57 -9.17 -14.42 13.21
C LEU A 57 -9.90 -14.50 11.86
N PRO A 58 -9.83 -15.64 11.16
CA PRO A 58 -10.60 -15.82 9.92
C PRO A 58 -12.10 -15.62 10.15
N GLY A 59 -12.74 -14.83 9.29
CA GLY A 59 -14.17 -14.50 9.38
C GLY A 59 -14.51 -13.31 10.26
N GLU A 60 -13.57 -12.81 11.06
CA GLU A 60 -13.75 -11.56 11.80
C GLU A 60 -13.52 -10.33 10.90
N LEU A 61 -14.18 -9.23 11.24
CA LEU A 61 -13.97 -7.93 10.58
C LEU A 61 -13.02 -7.04 11.39
N LEU A 62 -13.18 -7.06 12.72
CA LEU A 62 -12.48 -6.19 13.65
C LEU A 62 -11.05 -6.68 13.95
N PRO A 63 -10.05 -5.79 13.98
CA PRO A 63 -8.75 -6.10 14.54
C PRO A 63 -8.81 -6.19 16.07
N GLN A 64 -8.12 -7.16 16.65
CA GLN A 64 -7.91 -7.27 18.08
C GLN A 64 -6.51 -6.72 18.44
N VAL A 65 -6.46 -5.79 19.39
CA VAL A 65 -5.23 -5.15 19.87
C VAL A 65 -5.15 -5.28 21.38
N GLN A 66 -4.00 -5.76 21.88
CA GLN A 66 -3.78 -5.89 23.31
C GLN A 66 -3.75 -4.50 23.99
N PRO A 67 -4.28 -4.34 25.22
CA PRO A 67 -4.35 -3.05 25.91
C PRO A 67 -3.02 -2.29 25.96
N GLU A 68 -1.91 -3.00 26.15
CA GLU A 68 -0.56 -2.44 26.27
C GLU A 68 -0.05 -1.86 24.94
N LYS A 69 -0.59 -2.35 23.80
CA LYS A 69 -0.23 -1.91 22.45
C LYS A 69 -1.20 -0.90 21.86
N LEU A 70 -2.32 -0.64 22.54
CA LEU A 70 -3.41 0.16 22.02
C LEU A 70 -2.99 1.61 21.72
N SER A 71 -2.16 2.20 22.58
CA SER A 71 -1.63 3.56 22.37
C SER A 71 -0.80 3.66 21.09
N LEU A 72 0.11 2.71 20.87
CA LEU A 72 0.96 2.65 19.69
C LEU A 72 0.15 2.36 18.42
N TYR A 73 -0.84 1.46 18.51
CA TYR A 73 -1.78 1.19 17.41
C TYR A 73 -2.55 2.45 17.01
N ARG A 74 -3.10 3.21 17.98
CA ARG A 74 -3.81 4.47 17.70
C ARG A 74 -2.92 5.52 17.08
N LEU A 75 -1.66 5.61 17.50
CA LEU A 75 -0.68 6.54 16.94
C LEU A 75 -0.36 6.19 15.47
N GLY A 76 -0.13 4.91 15.16
CA GLY A 76 0.08 4.46 13.79
C GLY A 76 -1.18 4.62 12.91
N LEU A 77 -2.37 4.35 13.46
CA LEU A 77 -3.65 4.56 12.78
C LEU A 77 -3.86 6.03 12.41
N LYS A 78 -3.58 6.96 13.34
CA LYS A 78 -3.63 8.41 13.09
C LYS A 78 -2.65 8.80 11.96
N SER A 79 -1.43 8.27 12.01
CA SER A 79 -0.40 8.57 11.02
C SER A 79 -0.77 8.07 9.63
N PHE A 80 -1.38 6.87 9.54
CA PHE A 80 -1.85 6.30 8.27
C PHE A 80 -3.02 7.10 7.70
N PHE A 81 -3.91 7.61 8.55
CA PHE A 81 -5.00 8.48 8.13
C PHE A 81 -4.48 9.81 7.55
N GLU A 82 -3.52 10.47 8.21
CA GLU A 82 -2.92 11.70 7.68
C GLU A 82 -2.11 11.46 6.40
N GLU A 83 -1.43 10.31 6.28
CA GLU A 83 -0.78 9.89 5.03
C GLU A 83 -1.78 9.83 3.87
N GLY A 84 -2.93 9.15 4.06
CA GLY A 84 -3.98 9.08 3.06
C GLY A 84 -4.55 10.43 2.67
N ARG A 85 -4.82 11.28 3.67
CA ARG A 85 -5.31 12.65 3.45
C ARG A 85 -4.34 13.50 2.64
N ALA A 86 -3.05 13.41 2.95
CA ALA A 86 -2.02 14.19 2.26
C ALA A 86 -1.75 13.63 0.85
N LEU A 87 -1.80 12.31 0.65
CA LEU A 87 -1.68 11.69 -0.67
C LEU A 87 -2.88 12.02 -1.58
N ALA A 88 -4.08 12.16 -1.02
CA ALA A 88 -5.27 12.55 -1.77
C ALA A 88 -5.17 13.95 -2.40
N GLN A 89 -4.23 14.80 -1.95
CA GLN A 89 -3.96 16.10 -2.56
C GLN A 89 -2.97 16.03 -3.74
N ILE A 90 -2.37 14.86 -3.99
CA ILE A 90 -1.36 14.66 -5.02
C ILE A 90 -1.99 13.96 -6.22
N SER A 91 -2.00 14.65 -7.37
CA SER A 91 -2.35 14.05 -8.66
C SER A 91 -1.13 14.09 -9.58
N HIS A 92 -0.52 12.93 -9.83
CA HIS A 92 0.59 12.79 -10.76
C HIS A 92 0.71 11.34 -11.25
N GLN A 93 1.02 11.14 -12.54
CA GLN A 93 1.08 9.81 -13.17
C GLN A 93 2.06 8.83 -12.49
N SER A 94 3.11 9.34 -11.86
CA SER A 94 4.16 8.53 -11.19
C SER A 94 3.95 8.39 -9.68
N VAL A 95 2.75 8.74 -9.17
CA VAL A 95 2.37 8.58 -7.75
C VAL A 95 0.98 7.96 -7.70
N VAL A 96 0.78 6.97 -6.83
CA VAL A 96 -0.53 6.34 -6.67
C VAL A 96 -1.59 7.36 -6.29
N SER A 97 -2.72 7.35 -7.00
CA SER A 97 -3.84 8.25 -6.72
C SER A 97 -4.73 7.66 -5.63
N VAL A 98 -4.92 8.42 -4.55
CA VAL A 98 -5.88 8.10 -3.49
C VAL A 98 -7.24 8.68 -3.86
N LEU A 99 -8.25 7.81 -3.92
CA LEU A 99 -9.62 8.15 -4.31
C LEU A 99 -10.48 8.49 -3.09
N ASN A 100 -10.27 7.76 -2.00
CA ASN A 100 -11.03 7.92 -0.76
C ASN A 100 -10.22 7.39 0.42
N PHE A 101 -10.54 7.82 1.63
CA PHE A 101 -10.01 7.29 2.87
C PHE A 101 -11.06 7.40 3.97
N PHE A 102 -11.27 6.33 4.73
CA PHE A 102 -12.34 6.27 5.71
C PHE A 102 -11.99 5.39 6.91
N ARG A 103 -12.78 5.54 7.97
CA ARG A 103 -12.69 4.74 9.19
C ARG A 103 -13.88 3.81 9.26
N GLU A 104 -13.62 2.52 9.47
CA GLU A 104 -14.62 1.49 9.68
C GLU A 104 -13.94 0.31 10.39
N ASN A 105 -14.70 -0.57 11.04
CA ASN A 105 -14.17 -1.76 11.70
C ASN A 105 -12.98 -1.49 12.64
N GLU A 106 -13.01 -0.38 13.38
CA GLU A 106 -11.94 0.07 14.29
C GLU A 106 -10.56 0.26 13.63
N THR A 107 -10.52 0.39 12.30
CA THR A 107 -9.30 0.66 11.54
C THR A 107 -9.53 1.76 10.48
N VAL A 108 -8.51 2.00 9.66
CA VAL A 108 -8.52 2.96 8.55
C VAL A 108 -8.28 2.21 7.24
N TYR A 109 -9.04 2.61 6.23
CA TYR A 109 -8.94 2.13 4.86
C TYR A 109 -8.56 3.29 3.94
N MET A 110 -7.62 3.03 3.03
CA MET A 110 -7.21 3.95 1.97
C MET A 110 -7.55 3.30 0.62
N VAL A 111 -8.44 3.95 -0.12
CA VAL A 111 -8.87 3.53 -1.46
C VAL A 111 -8.01 4.24 -2.49
N MET A 112 -7.45 3.49 -3.42
CA MET A 112 -6.56 3.97 -4.47
C MET A 112 -6.93 3.32 -5.81
N ASN A 113 -6.48 3.95 -6.90
CA ASN A 113 -6.58 3.33 -8.21
C ASN A 113 -5.98 1.92 -8.20
N TYR A 114 -6.69 0.97 -8.78
CA TYR A 114 -6.11 -0.34 -9.07
C TYR A 114 -5.12 -0.20 -10.22
N LEU A 115 -3.92 -0.76 -10.04
CA LEU A 115 -2.86 -0.76 -11.05
C LEU A 115 -2.67 -2.18 -11.57
N GLU A 116 -2.65 -2.32 -12.90
CA GLU A 116 -2.29 -3.56 -13.59
C GLU A 116 -0.80 -3.54 -13.94
N GLY A 117 -0.10 -4.63 -13.63
CA GLY A 117 1.34 -4.76 -13.77
C GLY A 117 1.99 -5.46 -12.58
N ALA A 118 3.24 -5.13 -12.29
CA ALA A 118 4.00 -5.74 -11.20
C ALA A 118 5.01 -4.75 -10.58
N SER A 119 5.43 -5.02 -9.35
CA SER A 119 6.51 -4.26 -8.72
C SER A 119 7.84 -4.44 -9.46
N LEU A 120 8.70 -3.43 -9.43
CA LEU A 120 10.06 -3.50 -9.97
C LEU A 120 10.83 -4.67 -9.33
N GLN A 121 10.57 -4.98 -8.06
CA GLN A 121 11.14 -6.14 -7.38
C GLN A 121 10.74 -7.46 -8.06
N GLU A 122 9.46 -7.65 -8.39
CA GLU A 122 8.98 -8.85 -9.08
C GLU A 122 9.62 -8.97 -10.46
N PHE A 123 9.71 -7.88 -11.23
CA PHE A 123 10.42 -7.87 -12.51
C PHE A 123 11.88 -8.34 -12.38
N ILE A 124 12.59 -7.87 -11.35
CA ILE A 124 13.98 -8.27 -11.08
C ILE A 124 14.06 -9.75 -10.70
N ILE A 125 13.16 -10.25 -9.86
CA ILE A 125 13.14 -11.65 -9.42
C ILE A 125 12.83 -12.57 -10.59
N THR A 126 11.75 -12.32 -11.34
CA THR A 126 11.35 -13.13 -12.51
C THR A 126 12.46 -13.20 -13.55
N ALA A 127 13.15 -12.09 -13.83
CA ALA A 127 14.26 -12.11 -14.78
C ALA A 127 15.46 -12.94 -14.29
N ARG A 128 15.75 -12.95 -12.98
CA ARG A 128 16.77 -13.82 -12.38
C ARG A 128 16.39 -15.29 -12.49
N GLU A 129 15.13 -15.64 -12.22
CA GLU A 129 14.61 -17.01 -12.32
C GLU A 129 14.70 -17.53 -13.76
N LEU A 130 14.39 -16.69 -14.74
CA LEU A 130 14.52 -16.98 -16.17
C LEU A 130 15.98 -16.93 -16.68
N LYS A 131 16.97 -16.77 -15.79
CA LYS A 131 18.40 -16.68 -16.10
C LYS A 131 18.73 -15.63 -17.19
N LYS A 132 17.97 -14.53 -17.25
CA LYS A 132 18.25 -13.45 -18.19
C LYS A 132 19.54 -12.75 -17.78
N GLN A 133 20.48 -12.59 -18.72
CA GLN A 133 21.75 -11.90 -18.47
C GLN A 133 21.55 -10.43 -18.08
N LYS A 134 20.51 -9.78 -18.62
CA LYS A 134 20.11 -8.41 -18.28
C LYS A 134 18.60 -8.36 -18.07
N VAL A 135 18.16 -7.77 -16.96
CA VAL A 135 16.74 -7.54 -16.67
C VAL A 135 16.21 -6.39 -17.52
N PHE A 136 16.93 -5.27 -17.52
CA PHE A 136 16.60 -4.05 -18.26
C PHE A 136 17.78 -3.55 -19.09
N ARG A 137 17.48 -2.83 -20.17
CA ARG A 137 18.48 -2.00 -20.86
C ARG A 137 18.75 -0.75 -20.04
N GLU A 138 19.93 -0.16 -20.18
CA GLU A 138 20.26 1.09 -19.47
C GLU A 138 19.24 2.19 -19.77
N SER A 139 18.83 2.34 -21.03
CA SER A 139 17.81 3.32 -21.43
C SER A 139 16.49 3.15 -20.66
N THR A 140 16.05 1.90 -20.45
CA THR A 140 14.85 1.59 -19.65
C THR A 140 15.03 2.00 -18.20
N ILE A 141 16.19 1.71 -17.60
CA ILE A 141 16.50 2.13 -16.23
C ILE A 141 16.45 3.65 -16.12
N ARG A 142 17.09 4.37 -17.05
CA ARG A 142 17.09 5.84 -17.03
C ARG A 142 15.68 6.43 -17.15
N SER A 143 14.85 5.88 -18.03
CA SER A 143 13.45 6.32 -18.20
C SER A 143 12.64 6.08 -16.92
N LEU A 144 12.75 4.90 -16.33
CA LEU A 144 12.07 4.54 -15.09
C LEU A 144 12.46 5.48 -13.95
N TYR A 145 13.76 5.76 -13.79
CA TYR A 145 14.23 6.67 -12.76
C TYR A 145 13.80 8.12 -12.99
N ASP A 146 13.71 8.60 -14.23
CA ASP A 146 13.18 9.93 -14.53
C ASP A 146 11.73 10.07 -14.05
N GLU A 147 10.90 9.05 -14.27
CA GLU A 147 9.51 9.02 -13.80
C GLU A 147 9.41 9.00 -12.27
N VAL A 148 10.18 8.13 -11.60
CA VAL A 148 10.26 8.07 -10.13
C VAL A 148 10.68 9.43 -9.56
N LEU A 149 11.71 10.08 -10.14
CA LEU A 149 12.19 11.39 -9.69
C LEU A 149 11.15 12.49 -9.90
N ARG A 150 10.40 12.46 -11.01
CA ARG A 150 9.27 13.38 -11.24
C ARG A 150 8.16 13.19 -10.21
N GLY A 151 7.83 11.93 -9.88
CA GLY A 151 6.88 11.59 -8.81
C GLY A 151 7.34 12.13 -7.45
N LEU A 152 8.59 11.86 -7.06
CA LEU A 152 9.15 12.35 -5.80
C LEU A 152 9.18 13.88 -5.71
N ARG A 153 9.46 14.57 -6.82
CA ARG A 153 9.41 16.03 -6.86
C ARG A 153 8.02 16.56 -6.49
N ILE A 154 6.94 15.98 -7.03
CA ILE A 154 5.58 16.40 -6.68
C ILE A 154 5.25 16.08 -5.23
N VAL A 155 5.64 14.90 -4.73
CA VAL A 155 5.49 14.52 -3.31
C VAL A 155 6.16 15.55 -2.39
N HIS A 156 7.40 15.93 -2.70
CA HIS A 156 8.15 16.90 -1.89
C HIS A 156 7.56 18.32 -1.97
N GLN A 157 7.00 18.73 -3.13
CA GLN A 157 6.29 20.01 -3.25
C GLN A 157 5.06 20.09 -2.33
N HIS A 158 4.45 18.95 -2.02
CA HIS A 158 3.36 18.83 -1.04
C HIS A 158 3.86 18.62 0.40
N LYS A 159 5.15 18.85 0.67
CA LYS A 159 5.80 18.70 1.99
C LYS A 159 5.66 17.28 2.57
N MET A 160 5.49 16.28 1.71
CA MET A 160 5.46 14.87 2.09
C MET A 160 6.81 14.22 1.78
N LEU A 161 7.14 13.16 2.53
CA LEU A 161 8.25 12.27 2.25
C LEU A 161 7.71 10.86 1.98
N HIS A 162 8.35 10.11 1.08
CA HIS A 162 7.95 8.73 0.81
C HIS A 162 8.39 7.77 1.94
N LEU A 163 9.60 7.97 2.47
CA LEU A 163 10.18 7.24 3.62
C LEU A 163 10.45 5.74 3.45
N ASP A 164 10.10 5.15 2.30
CA ASP A 164 10.28 3.70 2.05
C ASP A 164 10.51 3.40 0.56
N ILE A 165 11.41 4.17 -0.08
CA ILE A 165 11.74 3.98 -1.49
C ILE A 165 12.60 2.72 -1.64
N LYS A 166 12.05 1.73 -2.35
CA LYS A 166 12.70 0.46 -2.69
C LYS A 166 12.00 -0.19 -3.88
N PRO A 167 12.60 -1.20 -4.55
CA PRO A 167 11.99 -1.84 -5.72
C PRO A 167 10.59 -2.43 -5.49
N ALA A 168 10.26 -2.88 -4.27
CA ALA A 168 8.89 -3.34 -3.95
C ALA A 168 7.82 -2.22 -4.00
N ASN A 169 8.25 -0.97 -3.85
CA ASN A 169 7.37 0.19 -3.75
C ASN A 169 7.39 1.06 -5.03
N ILE A 170 8.02 0.55 -6.10
CA ILE A 170 7.96 1.12 -7.44
C ILE A 170 7.17 0.12 -8.29
N PHE A 171 5.94 0.46 -8.62
CA PHE A 171 5.07 -0.36 -9.45
C PHE A 171 5.30 -0.02 -10.93
N ILE A 172 5.47 -1.03 -11.76
CA ILE A 172 5.57 -0.87 -13.21
C ILE A 172 4.26 -1.36 -13.81
N THR A 173 3.51 -0.43 -14.38
CA THR A 173 2.23 -0.74 -15.03
C THR A 173 2.44 -1.41 -16.37
N ASP A 174 1.40 -2.08 -16.88
CA ASP A 174 1.45 -2.76 -18.18
C ASP A 174 1.67 -1.79 -19.37
N ASP A 175 1.34 -0.50 -19.19
CA ASP A 175 1.69 0.58 -20.13
C ASP A 175 3.12 1.16 -19.91
N ASN A 176 3.97 0.44 -19.17
CA ASN A 176 5.37 0.74 -18.89
C ASN A 176 5.64 2.05 -18.14
N ARG A 177 4.74 2.47 -17.25
CA ARG A 177 4.95 3.61 -16.36
C ARG A 177 5.37 3.18 -14.97
N ALA A 178 6.26 3.95 -14.36
CA ALA A 178 6.67 3.79 -12.97
C ALA A 178 5.80 4.62 -12.03
N VAL A 179 5.16 3.94 -11.07
CA VAL A 179 4.27 4.54 -10.07
C VAL A 179 4.80 4.27 -8.68
N LEU A 180 4.99 5.33 -7.89
CA LEU A 180 5.32 5.22 -6.47
C LEU A 180 4.10 4.78 -5.66
N ILE A 181 4.27 3.71 -4.89
CA ILE A 181 3.23 3.12 -4.03
C ILE A 181 3.75 2.94 -2.59
N ASP A 182 2.86 2.61 -1.65
CA ASP A 182 3.19 2.25 -0.26
C ASP A 182 4.08 3.28 0.46
N PHE A 183 3.48 4.43 0.78
CA PHE A 183 4.14 5.46 1.59
C PHE A 183 4.31 4.97 3.04
N GLY A 184 5.43 5.37 3.64
CA GLY A 184 5.94 4.75 4.86
C GLY A 184 5.73 5.55 6.14
N ALA A 185 4.94 6.64 6.13
CA ALA A 185 4.90 7.57 7.27
C ALA A 185 4.43 6.87 8.55
N ALA A 186 3.41 6.02 8.42
CA ALA A 186 2.89 5.30 9.56
C ALA A 186 3.79 4.11 9.99
N ARG A 187 4.66 3.59 9.11
CA ARG A 187 5.71 2.61 9.47
C ARG A 187 6.83 3.25 10.27
N GLU A 188 7.23 4.46 9.90
CA GLU A 188 8.28 5.22 10.60
C GLU A 188 7.91 5.43 12.07
N VAL A 189 6.67 5.83 12.33
CA VAL A 189 6.12 6.01 13.68
C VAL A 189 6.20 4.72 14.50
N LEU A 190 5.82 3.58 13.94
CA LEU A 190 5.92 2.29 14.64
C LEU A 190 7.36 1.83 14.90
N SER A 191 8.32 2.28 14.08
CA SER A 191 9.74 1.93 14.23
C SER A 191 10.49 2.80 15.24
N LYS A 192 10.00 4.02 15.50
CA LYS A 192 10.61 4.95 16.47
C LYS A 192 10.09 4.74 17.89
N GLU A 193 8.87 4.25 18.03
CA GLU A 193 8.14 4.10 19.30
C GLU A 193 7.99 2.64 19.76
N GLY A 194 8.59 1.68 19.04
CA GLY A 194 8.48 0.24 19.32
C GLY A 194 9.85 -0.44 19.38
#